data_AF-I3YN97-F1
#
_entry.id   AF-I3YN97-F1
#
_cell.length_a   1.000
_cell.length_b   1.000
_cell.length_c   1.000
_cell.angle_alpha   90.00
_cell.angle_beta   90.00
_cell.angle_gamma   90.00
#
_symmetry.space_group_name_H-M   'P 1'
#
loop_
_entity.id
_entity.type
_entity.pdbx_description
1 polymer ?
#
loop_
_entity_poly.entity_id
_entity_poly.type
_entity_poly.pdbx_seq_one_letter_code
_entity_poly.pdbx_strand_id
1 'polypeptide(L)'
;MKENLFYLPPYEDEATAEKIREIYGYPIRYMKQYLLDFFTALYEEQHHIYVLLENLPLDYFAVERTYDRLLYWNNRNGSHEVDGWLYPRERYTLKEFLAKKRTFHRIDEFELVALGTSFTNSKAELPSQKLLKQLYMKFLQEQCERHLRLNTPIRLTPEIINRYGLTKWDAGKIRPYINRFNRKAKTKIRAEFDKLAALDFIREELEKSGTK
;
A
#
# COMPACT_ATOMS: atom_id res chain seq x y z
N MET A 1 13.21 19.52 -20.26
CA MET A 1 13.80 19.16 -18.97
C MET A 1 12.94 19.76 -17.88
N LYS A 2 12.69 18.96 -16.83
CA LYS A 2 11.80 19.22 -15.68
C LYS A 2 12.09 20.55 -14.99
N GLU A 3 11.06 21.26 -14.53
CA GLU A 3 11.11 22.02 -13.27
C GLU A 3 9.74 22.03 -12.55
N ASN A 4 9.74 21.41 -11.36
CA ASN A 4 9.05 21.75 -10.12
C ASN A 4 7.66 22.42 -10.19
N LEU A 5 6.62 21.61 -10.02
CA LEU A 5 5.32 22.06 -9.49
C LEU A 5 5.13 21.45 -8.09
N PHE A 6 5.77 22.07 -7.09
CA PHE A 6 5.40 21.90 -5.68
C PHE A 6 4.21 22.82 -5.42
N TYR A 7 2.98 22.30 -5.54
CA TYR A 7 1.80 23.04 -5.08
C TYR A 7 1.65 22.85 -3.56
N LEU A 8 1.99 23.89 -2.80
CA LEU A 8 1.60 24.06 -1.39
C LEU A 8 0.38 25.02 -1.33
N PRO A 9 -0.74 24.66 -0.68
CA PRO A 9 -1.87 25.52 -0.36
C PRO A 9 -1.57 26.38 0.89
N PRO A 10 -2.40 27.40 1.17
CA PRO A 10 -1.95 28.64 1.78
C PRO A 10 -1.91 28.51 3.30
N TYR A 11 -0.70 28.42 3.84
CA TYR A 11 -0.39 29.20 5.03
C TYR A 11 -0.13 30.62 4.53
N GLU A 12 -0.59 31.65 5.26
CA GLU A 12 -0.64 33.04 4.77
C GLU A 12 0.73 33.60 4.31
N ASP A 13 1.84 32.97 4.70
CA ASP A 13 3.13 33.07 4.02
C ASP A 13 3.98 31.80 4.21
N GLU A 14 4.92 31.57 3.29
CA GLU A 14 5.81 30.41 3.22
C GLU A 14 6.75 30.31 4.45
N ALA A 15 7.15 31.45 5.00
CA ALA A 15 8.02 31.55 6.16
C ALA A 15 7.36 31.06 7.47
N THR A 16 6.04 31.25 7.59
CA THR A 16 5.25 30.79 8.73
C THR A 16 5.07 29.28 8.71
N ALA A 17 4.84 28.70 7.53
CA ALA A 17 4.80 27.24 7.37
C ALA A 17 6.15 26.60 7.69
N GLU A 18 7.25 27.22 7.27
CA GLU A 18 8.60 26.73 7.52
C GLU A 18 8.98 26.82 9.01
N LYS A 19 8.66 27.93 9.68
CA LYS A 19 8.82 28.06 11.15
C LYS A 19 8.00 27.04 11.93
N ILE A 20 6.75 26.78 11.55
CA ILE A 20 5.93 25.77 12.24
C ILE A 20 6.50 24.36 12.02
N ARG A 21 7.03 24.05 10.82
CA ARG A 21 7.73 22.79 10.53
C ARG A 21 8.98 22.62 11.38
N GLU A 22 9.76 23.69 11.54
CA GLU A 22 11.02 23.70 12.29
C GLU A 22 10.80 23.60 13.80
N ILE A 23 9.75 24.26 14.32
CA ILE A 23 9.44 24.31 15.76
C ILE A 23 8.79 23.01 16.27
N TYR A 24 7.94 22.37 15.46
CA TYR A 24 7.10 21.27 15.92
C TYR A 24 7.42 19.91 15.29
N GLY A 25 8.32 19.83 14.31
CA GLY A 25 8.68 18.56 13.67
C GLY A 25 7.49 17.85 13.02
N TYR A 26 6.43 18.59 12.63
CA TYR A 26 5.21 17.98 12.11
C TYR A 26 5.49 17.25 10.79
N PRO A 27 5.09 15.97 10.67
CA PRO A 27 5.19 15.25 9.41
C PRO A 27 4.42 16.00 8.32
N ILE A 28 5.02 16.18 7.13
CA ILE A 28 4.31 16.81 6.02
C ILE A 28 3.28 15.81 5.50
N ARG A 29 2.01 16.21 5.59
CA ARG A 29 0.86 15.44 5.12
C ARG A 29 0.50 15.83 3.70
N TYR A 30 -0.08 14.89 2.96
CA TYR A 30 -0.40 15.07 1.55
C TYR A 30 -1.76 15.73 1.38
N MET A 31 -1.85 16.77 0.54
CA MET A 31 -3.17 17.26 0.14
C MET A 31 -3.78 16.39 -0.93
N LYS A 32 -5.10 16.49 -1.03
CA LYS A 32 -5.89 15.79 -2.03
C LYS A 32 -5.31 15.88 -3.45
N GLN A 33 -5.01 17.08 -3.95
CA GLN A 33 -4.56 17.24 -5.33
C GLN A 33 -3.25 16.52 -5.59
N TYR A 34 -2.32 16.60 -4.64
CA TYR A 34 -1.03 15.94 -4.72
C TYR A 34 -1.15 14.40 -4.77
N LEU A 35 -2.07 13.84 -3.99
CA LEU A 35 -2.38 12.40 -4.07
C LEU A 35 -3.05 12.02 -5.39
N LEU A 36 -3.95 12.84 -5.92
CA LEU A 36 -4.57 12.59 -7.22
C LEU A 36 -3.52 12.56 -8.33
N ASP A 37 -2.64 13.56 -8.37
CA ASP A 37 -1.57 13.64 -9.37
C ASP A 37 -0.61 12.43 -9.26
N PHE A 38 -0.28 12.02 -8.03
CA PHE A 38 0.49 10.81 -7.77
C PHE A 38 -0.16 9.55 -8.33
N PHE A 39 -1.45 9.33 -8.05
CA PHE A 39 -2.15 8.14 -8.52
C PHE A 39 -2.35 8.16 -10.04
N THR A 40 -2.53 9.34 -10.64
CA THR A 40 -2.53 9.51 -12.10
C THR A 40 -1.18 9.12 -12.69
N ALA A 41 -0.07 9.65 -12.17
CA ALA A 41 1.26 9.28 -12.64
C ALA A 41 1.54 7.78 -12.44
N LEU A 42 1.09 7.20 -11.31
CA LEU A 42 1.24 5.77 -11.05
C LEU A 42 0.43 4.92 -12.04
N TYR A 43 -0.77 5.35 -12.40
CA TYR A 43 -1.60 4.70 -13.42
C TYR A 43 -0.92 4.72 -14.79
N GLU A 44 -0.35 5.87 -15.18
CA GLU A 44 0.28 6.06 -16.48
C GLU A 44 1.65 5.35 -16.60
N GLU A 45 2.50 5.43 -15.57
CA GLU A 45 3.87 4.93 -15.63
C GLU A 45 4.02 3.48 -15.13
N GLN A 46 3.19 3.06 -14.16
CA GLN A 46 3.31 1.78 -13.45
C GLN A 46 1.95 1.15 -13.17
N HIS A 47 1.13 1.02 -14.22
CA HIS A 47 -0.23 0.52 -14.17
C HIS A 47 -0.43 -0.75 -13.30
N HIS A 48 0.41 -1.77 -13.46
CA HIS A 48 0.40 -2.97 -12.60
C HIS A 48 0.48 -2.71 -11.08
N ILE A 49 1.19 -1.67 -10.63
CA ILE A 49 1.25 -1.27 -9.22
C ILE A 49 -0.02 -0.52 -8.83
N TYR A 50 -0.49 0.41 -9.68
CA TYR A 50 -1.75 1.10 -9.46
C TYR A 50 -2.92 0.11 -9.27
N VAL A 51 -3.07 -0.84 -10.21
CA VAL A 51 -4.12 -1.87 -10.17
C VAL A 51 -4.04 -2.69 -8.89
N LEU A 52 -2.81 -3.00 -8.42
CA LEU A 52 -2.67 -3.70 -7.15
C LEU A 52 -3.23 -2.84 -6.00
N LEU A 53 -2.73 -1.61 -5.83
CA LEU A 53 -3.16 -0.72 -4.74
C LEU A 53 -4.67 -0.48 -4.76
N GLU A 54 -5.25 -0.39 -5.96
CA GLU A 54 -6.68 -0.22 -6.16
C GLU A 54 -7.52 -1.39 -5.61
N ASN A 55 -6.95 -2.59 -5.57
CA ASN A 55 -7.64 -3.82 -5.16
C ASN A 55 -7.14 -4.37 -3.82
N LEU A 56 -6.25 -3.65 -3.12
CA LEU A 56 -5.81 -4.04 -1.78
C LEU A 56 -6.88 -3.70 -0.71
N PRO A 57 -7.07 -4.57 0.30
CA PRO A 57 -7.88 -4.22 1.46
C PRO A 57 -7.20 -3.16 2.33
N LEU A 58 -7.99 -2.48 3.18
CA LEU A 58 -7.54 -1.42 4.10
C LEU A 58 -6.35 -1.81 4.99
N ASP A 59 -6.27 -3.09 5.38
CA ASP A 59 -5.18 -3.60 6.23
C ASP A 59 -3.82 -3.58 5.51
N TYR A 60 -3.83 -3.65 4.18
CA TYR A 60 -2.63 -3.67 3.36
C TYR A 60 -2.26 -2.30 2.81
N PHE A 61 -3.26 -1.52 2.41
CA PHE A 61 -3.08 -0.16 1.89
C PHE A 61 -4.30 0.70 2.20
N ALA A 62 -4.06 1.90 2.73
CA ALA A 62 -5.10 2.88 2.97
C ALA A 62 -4.59 4.30 2.65
N VAL A 63 -5.51 5.12 2.16
CA VAL A 63 -5.39 6.58 2.19
C VAL A 63 -6.11 7.04 3.45
N GLU A 64 -5.36 7.58 4.41
CA GLU A 64 -5.87 7.95 5.72
C GLU A 64 -6.02 9.46 5.80
N ARG A 65 -7.24 9.95 6.07
CA ARG A 65 -7.49 11.37 6.28
C ARG A 65 -7.13 11.73 7.72
N THR A 66 -6.13 12.58 7.87
CA THR A 66 -5.56 12.99 9.17
C THR A 66 -5.95 14.41 9.58
N TYR A 67 -6.57 15.16 8.66
CA TYR A 67 -7.22 16.43 8.95
C TYR A 67 -8.45 16.63 8.06
N ASP A 68 -9.59 16.90 8.69
CA ASP A 68 -10.85 17.32 8.04
C ASP A 68 -11.11 18.79 8.35
N ARG A 69 -11.05 19.64 7.32
CA ARG A 69 -11.25 21.09 7.48
C ARG A 69 -12.68 21.43 7.88
N LEU A 70 -13.67 20.76 7.32
CA LEU A 70 -15.07 21.08 7.57
C LEU A 70 -15.44 20.72 9.01
N LEU A 71 -14.97 19.56 9.48
CA LEU A 71 -15.14 19.16 10.86
C LEU A 71 -14.44 20.13 11.82
N TYR A 72 -13.22 20.56 11.50
CA TYR A 72 -12.51 21.58 12.28
C TYR A 72 -13.29 22.90 12.41
N TRP A 73 -13.84 23.40 11.30
CA TRP A 73 -14.58 24.66 11.31
C TRP A 73 -15.92 24.58 12.02
N ASN A 74 -16.63 23.46 11.89
CA ASN A 74 -17.94 23.28 12.51
C ASN A 74 -17.84 23.01 14.02
N ASN A 75 -16.70 22.49 14.52
CA ASN A 75 -16.49 22.13 15.92
C ASN A 75 -15.46 23.02 16.65
N ARG A 76 -15.34 24.31 16.30
CA ARG A 76 -14.37 25.27 16.89
C ARG A 76 -14.32 25.34 18.43
N ASN A 77 -15.31 24.81 19.15
CA ASN A 77 -15.41 24.85 20.61
C ASN A 77 -15.30 23.48 21.32
N GLY A 78 -15.06 22.39 20.59
CA GLY A 78 -14.96 21.03 21.15
C GLY A 78 -13.53 20.51 21.21
N SER A 79 -13.06 20.12 22.40
CA SER A 79 -11.83 19.34 22.55
C SER A 79 -12.04 17.93 21.99
N HIS A 80 -11.31 17.56 20.94
CA HIS A 80 -11.46 16.27 20.28
C HIS A 80 -10.14 15.51 20.21
N GLU A 81 -9.43 15.38 21.33
CA GLU A 81 -8.46 14.29 21.42
C GLU A 81 -9.22 12.96 21.43
N VAL A 82 -9.10 12.21 20.33
CA VAL A 82 -9.46 10.80 20.27
C VAL A 82 -8.14 10.06 20.05
N ASP A 83 -7.75 9.24 21.03
CA ASP A 83 -6.50 8.45 20.99
C ASP A 83 -5.22 9.29 20.74
N GLY A 84 -5.16 10.50 21.31
CA GLY A 84 -4.00 11.40 21.19
C GLY A 84 -3.91 12.16 19.85
N TRP A 85 -4.94 12.08 19.00
CA TRP A 85 -5.05 12.85 17.77
C TRP A 85 -6.23 13.82 17.83
N LEU A 86 -6.05 15.03 17.30
CA LEU A 86 -7.08 16.09 17.31
C LEU A 86 -8.38 15.73 16.55
N TYR A 87 -8.40 14.70 15.70
CA TYR A 87 -9.54 14.33 14.86
C TYR A 87 -9.59 12.81 14.59
N PRO A 88 -10.78 12.23 14.41
CA PRO A 88 -10.93 10.82 14.03
C PRO A 88 -10.27 10.56 12.68
N ARG A 89 -9.39 9.56 12.64
CA ARG A 89 -8.69 9.16 11.42
C ARG A 89 -9.59 8.26 10.58
N GLU A 90 -9.94 8.72 9.39
CA GLU A 90 -10.73 7.93 8.45
C GLU A 90 -9.83 7.26 7.43
N ARG A 91 -10.04 5.96 7.22
CA ARG A 91 -9.23 5.14 6.31
C ARG A 91 -10.05 4.78 5.09
N TYR A 92 -9.46 4.97 3.92
CA TYR A 92 -10.09 4.71 2.63
C TYR A 92 -9.24 3.74 1.81
N THR A 93 -9.87 2.76 1.17
CA THR A 93 -9.24 2.09 0.03
C THR A 93 -9.01 3.10 -1.08
N LEU A 94 -8.11 2.80 -2.02
CA LEU A 94 -7.87 3.70 -3.14
C LEU A 94 -9.17 3.95 -3.95
N LYS A 95 -10.01 2.93 -4.15
CA LYS A 95 -11.31 3.08 -4.82
C LYS A 95 -12.23 4.05 -4.08
N GLU A 96 -12.36 3.90 -2.77
CA GLU A 96 -13.21 4.77 -1.95
C GLU A 96 -12.70 6.21 -1.93
N PHE A 97 -11.39 6.40 -1.80
CA PHE A 97 -10.76 7.72 -1.85
C PHE A 97 -11.04 8.42 -3.20
N LEU A 98 -10.84 7.72 -4.31
CA LEU A 98 -11.09 8.26 -5.65
C LEU A 98 -12.58 8.55 -5.89
N ALA A 99 -13.48 7.72 -5.37
CA ALA A 99 -14.92 7.94 -5.43
C ALA A 99 -15.36 9.18 -4.62
N LYS A 100 -14.72 9.42 -3.46
CA LYS A 100 -14.98 10.55 -2.56
C LYS A 100 -14.18 11.81 -2.87
N LYS A 101 -13.34 11.83 -3.91
CA LYS A 101 -12.44 12.97 -4.22
C LYS A 101 -13.13 14.34 -4.31
N ARG A 102 -14.42 14.37 -4.67
CA ARG A 102 -15.20 15.62 -4.74
C ARG A 102 -15.75 16.09 -3.39
N THR A 103 -15.89 15.19 -2.41
CA THR A 103 -16.43 15.52 -1.08
C THR A 103 -15.35 16.07 -0.15
N PHE A 104 -14.10 15.69 -0.36
CA PHE A 104 -12.98 16.18 0.43
C PHE A 104 -12.68 17.66 0.16
N HIS A 105 -12.43 18.40 1.23
CA HIS A 105 -12.05 19.80 1.12
C HIS A 105 -10.61 19.92 0.58
N ARG A 106 -10.28 21.06 -0.06
CA ARG A 106 -8.98 21.24 -0.75
C ARG A 106 -7.77 21.23 0.19
N ILE A 107 -7.98 21.52 1.47
CA ILE A 107 -6.94 21.51 2.51
C ILE A 107 -7.14 20.36 3.51
N ASP A 108 -7.96 19.35 3.17
CA ASP A 108 -7.93 18.10 3.92
C ASP A 108 -6.53 17.48 3.75
N GLU A 109 -6.02 16.93 4.84
CA GLU A 109 -4.68 16.32 4.88
C GLU A 109 -4.81 14.81 4.96
N PHE A 110 -3.90 14.13 4.25
CA PHE A 110 -3.91 12.69 4.09
C PHE A 110 -2.52 12.10 4.31
N GLU A 111 -2.50 10.84 4.71
CA GLU A 111 -1.32 9.99 4.77
C GLU A 111 -1.56 8.73 3.95
N LEU A 112 -0.50 8.16 3.37
CA LEU A 112 -0.57 6.83 2.78
C LEU A 112 -0.09 5.84 3.84
N VAL A 113 -0.86 4.78 4.09
CA VAL A 113 -0.50 3.73 5.03
C VAL A 113 -0.39 2.42 4.27
N ALA A 114 0.74 1.71 4.37
CA ALA A 114 0.87 0.35 3.86
C ALA A 114 1.49 -0.59 4.89
N LEU A 115 0.89 -1.77 5.05
CA LEU A 115 1.35 -2.80 5.99
C LEU A 115 1.57 -2.26 7.42
N GLY A 116 0.70 -1.35 7.87
CA GLY A 116 0.80 -0.71 9.19
C GLY A 116 1.82 0.43 9.30
N THR A 117 2.55 0.75 8.22
CA THR A 117 3.51 1.87 8.21
C THR A 117 2.88 3.08 7.52
N SER A 118 2.82 4.21 8.23
CA SER A 118 2.46 5.50 7.62
C SER A 118 3.65 6.08 6.85
N PHE A 119 3.42 6.48 5.60
CA PHE A 119 4.36 7.26 4.81
C PHE A 119 4.12 8.73 5.10
N THR A 120 4.70 9.18 6.22
CA THR A 120 4.88 10.60 6.51
C THR A 120 6.30 10.99 6.11
N ASN A 121 6.45 11.97 5.22
CA ASN A 121 7.77 12.48 4.88
C ASN A 121 7.96 13.87 5.49
N SER A 122 9.05 14.09 6.21
CA SER A 122 9.46 15.44 6.66
C SER A 122 9.77 16.39 5.50
N LYS A 123 9.87 15.87 4.27
CA LYS A 123 10.12 16.61 3.02
C LYS A 123 8.93 16.64 2.03
N ALA A 124 7.74 16.16 2.43
CA ALA A 124 6.57 16.09 1.55
C ALA A 124 6.71 15.19 0.32
N GLU A 125 7.77 14.39 0.20
CA GLU A 125 7.93 13.52 -0.98
C GLU A 125 7.05 12.27 -0.82
N LEU A 126 6.33 11.92 -1.87
CA LEU A 126 5.59 10.66 -1.97
C LEU A 126 6.51 9.45 -1.78
N PRO A 127 5.95 8.28 -1.45
CA PRO A 127 6.71 7.03 -1.47
C PRO A 127 7.45 6.91 -2.80
N SER A 128 8.77 6.84 -2.74
CA SER A 128 9.56 6.71 -3.97
C SER A 128 9.08 5.50 -4.78
N GLN A 129 9.17 5.57 -6.11
CA GLN A 129 8.83 4.44 -6.98
C GLN A 129 9.56 3.15 -6.54
N LYS A 130 10.77 3.28 -5.99
CA LYS A 130 11.55 2.19 -5.40
C LYS A 130 10.84 1.56 -4.20
N LEU A 131 10.31 2.36 -3.28
CA LEU A 131 9.60 1.91 -2.09
C LEU A 131 8.28 1.22 -2.45
N LEU A 132 7.49 1.81 -3.35
CA LEU A 132 6.26 1.18 -3.86
C LEU A 132 6.54 -0.17 -4.50
N LYS A 133 7.59 -0.25 -5.32
CA LYS A 133 8.04 -1.50 -5.91
C LYS A 133 8.47 -2.52 -4.84
N GLN A 134 9.15 -2.11 -3.78
CA GLN A 134 9.53 -3.02 -2.69
C GLN A 134 8.31 -3.58 -1.96
N LEU A 135 7.33 -2.73 -1.63
CA LEU A 135 6.07 -3.15 -1.01
C LEU A 135 5.30 -4.11 -1.93
N TYR A 136 5.22 -3.76 -3.21
CA TYR A 136 4.63 -4.59 -4.25
C TYR A 136 5.28 -5.99 -4.31
N MET A 137 6.63 -6.05 -4.32
CA MET A 137 7.35 -7.32 -4.36
C MET A 137 7.15 -8.14 -3.07
N LYS A 138 7.14 -7.48 -1.91
CA LYS A 138 6.90 -8.14 -0.62
C LYS A 138 5.49 -8.74 -0.57
N PHE A 139 4.49 -7.96 -0.96
CA PHE A 139 3.10 -8.41 -1.03
C PHE A 139 2.95 -9.61 -1.97
N LEU A 140 3.45 -9.53 -3.21
CA LEU A 140 3.37 -10.65 -4.16
C LEU A 140 4.04 -11.91 -3.61
N GLN A 141 5.19 -11.77 -2.97
CA GLN A 141 5.91 -12.90 -2.39
C GLN A 141 5.07 -13.58 -1.29
N GLU A 142 4.49 -12.80 -0.38
CA GLU A 142 3.63 -13.30 0.71
C GLU A 142 2.39 -14.00 0.17
N GLN A 143 1.70 -13.40 -0.81
CA GLN A 143 0.51 -14.01 -1.41
C GLN A 143 0.85 -15.31 -2.16
N CYS A 144 1.97 -15.36 -2.90
CA CYS A 144 2.40 -16.59 -3.57
C CYS A 144 2.65 -17.72 -2.57
N GLU A 145 3.33 -17.45 -1.45
CA GLU A 145 3.57 -18.46 -0.42
C GLU A 145 2.27 -18.91 0.24
N ARG A 146 1.39 -17.98 0.63
CA ARG A 146 0.10 -18.28 1.25
C ARG A 146 -0.75 -19.19 0.37
N HIS A 147 -0.92 -18.84 -0.89
CA HIS A 147 -1.69 -19.61 -1.86
C HIS A 147 -1.07 -20.98 -2.16
N LEU A 148 0.26 -21.08 -2.19
CA LEU A 148 0.93 -22.36 -2.38
C LEU A 148 0.71 -23.31 -1.20
N ARG A 149 0.71 -22.80 0.04
CA ARG A 149 0.37 -23.59 1.25
C ARG A 149 -1.08 -24.09 1.24
N LEU A 150 -1.98 -23.36 0.57
CA LEU A 150 -3.38 -23.77 0.34
C LEU A 150 -3.56 -24.65 -0.91
N ASN A 151 -2.46 -25.13 -1.51
CA ASN A 151 -2.46 -25.90 -2.76
C ASN A 151 -3.15 -25.22 -3.96
N THR A 152 -3.25 -23.88 -3.92
CA THR A 152 -3.89 -23.06 -4.96
C THR A 152 -2.92 -21.98 -5.46
N PRO A 153 -1.76 -22.36 -6.04
CA PRO A 153 -0.70 -21.42 -6.41
C PRO A 153 -1.21 -20.31 -7.33
N ILE A 154 -0.78 -19.07 -7.07
CA ILE A 154 -1.17 -17.92 -7.88
C ILE A 154 -0.68 -18.12 -9.31
N ARG A 155 -1.60 -18.02 -10.27
CA ARG A 155 -1.32 -18.04 -11.70
C ARG A 155 -2.02 -16.86 -12.34
N LEU A 156 -1.32 -16.15 -13.22
CA LEU A 156 -1.90 -15.02 -13.93
C LEU A 156 -2.74 -15.53 -15.12
N THR A 157 -3.97 -15.99 -14.84
CA THR A 157 -4.91 -16.49 -15.85
C THR A 157 -5.63 -15.34 -16.56
N PRO A 158 -6.22 -15.58 -17.76
CA PRO A 158 -7.02 -14.56 -18.44
C PRO A 158 -8.16 -14.00 -17.57
N GLU A 159 -8.78 -14.83 -16.73
CA GLU A 159 -9.86 -14.40 -15.83
C GLU A 159 -9.34 -13.42 -14.77
N ILE A 160 -8.16 -13.68 -14.20
CA ILE A 160 -7.51 -12.78 -13.23
C ILE A 160 -7.09 -11.47 -13.91
N ILE A 161 -6.51 -11.56 -15.11
CA ILE A 161 -6.14 -10.38 -15.89
C ILE A 161 -7.36 -9.49 -16.12
N ASN A 162 -8.47 -10.08 -16.58
CA ASN A 162 -9.70 -9.35 -16.84
C ASN A 162 -10.33 -8.79 -15.56
N ARG A 163 -10.40 -9.62 -14.49
CA ARG A 163 -11.00 -9.23 -13.20
C ARG A 163 -10.33 -7.99 -12.60
N TYR A 164 -9.01 -7.88 -12.71
CA TYR A 164 -8.25 -6.75 -12.17
C TYR A 164 -7.97 -5.66 -13.22
N GLY A 165 -8.46 -5.79 -14.45
CA GLY A 165 -8.20 -4.80 -15.50
C GLY A 165 -6.72 -4.71 -15.91
N LEU A 166 -5.94 -5.77 -15.73
CA LEU A 166 -4.53 -5.79 -16.10
C LEU A 166 -4.38 -5.78 -17.63
N THR A 167 -3.43 -5.01 -18.13
CA THR A 167 -3.08 -5.02 -19.56
C THR A 167 -2.19 -6.22 -19.89
N LYS A 168 -2.02 -6.52 -21.19
CA LYS A 168 -1.02 -7.51 -21.64
C LYS A 168 0.40 -7.14 -21.20
N TRP A 169 0.72 -5.84 -21.16
CA TRP A 169 2.02 -5.35 -20.71
C TRP A 169 2.24 -5.61 -19.22
N ASP A 170 1.22 -5.33 -18.39
CA ASP A 170 1.26 -5.65 -16.96
C ASP A 170 1.45 -7.14 -16.76
N ALA A 171 0.66 -7.97 -17.45
CA ALA A 171 0.78 -9.42 -17.38
C ALA A 171 2.22 -9.89 -17.67
N GLY A 172 2.87 -9.28 -18.67
CA GLY A 172 4.27 -9.52 -19.01
C GLY A 172 5.25 -9.12 -17.90
N LYS A 173 4.98 -8.04 -17.16
CA LYS A 173 5.80 -7.60 -16.01
C LYS A 173 5.58 -8.45 -14.76
N ILE A 174 4.34 -8.83 -14.46
CA ILE A 174 3.97 -9.52 -13.22
C ILE A 174 4.35 -11.01 -13.27
N ARG A 175 4.16 -11.67 -14.41
CA ARG A 175 4.32 -13.12 -14.55
C ARG A 175 5.70 -13.65 -14.15
N PRO A 176 6.83 -13.01 -14.52
CA PRO A 176 8.16 -13.43 -14.04
C PRO A 176 8.29 -13.40 -12.51
N TYR A 177 7.71 -12.40 -11.84
CA TYR A 177 7.75 -12.28 -10.39
C TYR A 177 6.94 -13.39 -9.71
N ILE A 178 5.71 -13.64 -10.16
CA ILE A 178 4.88 -14.74 -9.66
C ILE A 178 5.60 -16.07 -9.80
N ASN A 179 6.16 -16.36 -10.97
CA ASN A 179 6.88 -17.62 -11.22
C ASN A 179 8.10 -17.77 -10.28
N ARG A 180 8.87 -16.69 -10.09
CA ARG A 180 10.02 -16.67 -9.19
C ARG A 180 9.59 -16.90 -7.73
N PHE A 181 8.56 -16.21 -7.27
CA PHE A 181 8.09 -16.32 -5.89
C PHE A 181 7.44 -17.68 -5.60
N ASN A 182 6.63 -18.21 -6.52
CA ASN A 182 6.10 -19.57 -6.41
C ASN A 182 7.23 -20.61 -6.32
N ARG A 183 8.28 -20.49 -7.14
CA ARG A 183 9.45 -21.39 -7.07
C ARG A 183 10.14 -21.28 -5.71
N LYS A 184 10.40 -20.06 -5.24
CA LYS A 184 11.04 -19.81 -3.93
C LYS A 184 10.21 -20.38 -2.79
N ALA A 185 8.89 -20.16 -2.80
CA ALA A 185 7.98 -20.70 -1.81
C ALA A 185 7.95 -22.24 -1.84
N LYS A 186 7.94 -22.86 -3.04
CA LYS A 186 7.99 -24.32 -3.18
C LYS A 186 9.26 -24.90 -2.58
N THR A 187 10.41 -24.29 -2.84
CA THR A 187 11.69 -24.70 -2.24
C THR A 187 11.66 -24.57 -0.71
N LYS A 188 11.09 -23.48 -0.19
CA LYS A 188 10.96 -23.26 1.26
C LYS A 188 10.06 -24.33 1.91
N ILE A 189 8.87 -24.55 1.37
CA ILE A 189 7.93 -25.57 1.88
C ILE A 189 8.54 -26.97 1.78
N ARG A 190 9.26 -27.28 0.69
CA ARG A 190 9.96 -28.56 0.57
C ARG A 190 11.03 -28.73 1.65
N ALA A 191 11.83 -27.71 1.91
CA ALA A 191 12.82 -27.75 2.98
C ALA A 191 12.19 -27.87 4.38
N GLU A 192 11.03 -27.26 4.61
CA GLU A 192 10.24 -27.45 5.84
C GLU A 192 9.77 -28.91 5.97
N PHE A 193 9.25 -29.50 4.89
CA PHE A 193 8.86 -30.91 4.86
C PHE A 193 10.04 -31.84 5.10
N ASP A 194 11.17 -31.65 4.40
CA ASP A 194 12.34 -32.52 4.53
C ASP A 194 12.90 -32.50 5.98
N LYS A 195 12.83 -31.35 6.66
CA LYS A 195 13.18 -31.24 8.09
C LYS A 195 12.24 -32.04 8.99
N LEU A 196 10.94 -32.01 8.70
CA LEU A 196 9.94 -32.78 9.46
C LEU A 196 10.09 -34.28 9.19
N ALA A 197 10.28 -34.68 7.93
CA ALA A 197 10.46 -36.06 7.52
C ALA A 197 11.75 -36.70 8.09
N ALA A 198 12.73 -35.90 8.51
CA ALA A 198 13.92 -36.38 9.19
C ALA A 198 13.69 -36.79 10.65
N LEU A 199 12.55 -36.40 11.26
CA LEU A 199 12.20 -36.80 12.63
C LEU A 199 11.78 -38.28 12.64
N ASP A 200 12.38 -39.08 13.52
CA ASP A 200 12.19 -40.55 13.50
C ASP A 200 10.72 -40.97 13.57
N PHE A 201 9.91 -40.34 14.43
CA PHE A 201 8.49 -40.66 14.56
C PHE A 201 7.66 -40.33 13.31
N ILE A 202 8.03 -39.26 12.56
CA ILE A 202 7.37 -38.93 11.29
C ILE A 202 7.87 -39.86 10.18
N ARG A 203 9.18 -40.15 10.15
CA ARG A 203 9.78 -41.07 9.17
C ARG A 203 9.13 -42.45 9.24
N GLU A 204 8.97 -42.99 10.45
CA GLU A 204 8.32 -44.28 10.68
C GLU A 204 6.84 -44.28 10.23
N GLU A 205 6.12 -43.17 10.41
CA GLU A 205 4.74 -43.03 9.91
C GLU A 205 4.68 -43.00 8.38
N LEU A 206 5.59 -42.25 7.74
CA LEU A 206 5.67 -42.14 6.27
C LEU A 206 6.06 -43.48 5.62
N GLU A 207 6.95 -44.25 6.24
CA GLU A 207 7.34 -45.59 5.78
C GLU A 207 6.17 -46.57 5.86
N LYS A 208 5.35 -46.48 6.93
CA LYS A 208 4.13 -47.29 7.10
C LYS A 208 3.00 -46.89 6.13
N SER A 209 2.91 -45.63 5.72
CA SER A 209 1.88 -45.14 4.80
C SER A 209 2.17 -45.42 3.32
N GLY A 210 3.27 -46.09 2.98
CA GLY A 210 3.59 -46.53 1.62
C GLY A 210 3.78 -45.39 0.60
N THR A 211 3.92 -44.15 1.07
CA THR A 211 3.97 -42.96 0.23
C THR A 211 5.41 -42.69 -0.19
N LYS A 212 5.87 -43.38 -1.24
CA LYS A 212 7.13 -43.08 -1.94
C LYS A 212 6.96 -41.92 -2.92
#